data_AF-A0A077X126-F1
#
_entry.id   AF-A0A077X126-F1
#
_cell.length_a   1.000
_cell.length_b   1.000
_cell.length_c   1.000
_cell.angle_alpha   90.00
_cell.angle_beta   90.00
_cell.angle_gamma   90.00
#
_symmetry.space_group_name_H-M   'P 1'
#
loop_
_entity.id
_entity.type
_entity.pdbx_description
1 polymer ?
#
loop_
_entity_poly.entity_id
_entity_poly.type
_entity_poly.pdbx_seq_one_letter_code
_entity_poly.pdbx_strand_id
1 'polypeptide(L)'
;MAARLSFQPLTIVQKRAFASTTIALAGRQGGRFRRPEKKYDVDHMEQFQFDDQTTMGHDLFENIRTVRQYLRKTEYELPKLKSFAKPFVPPTSDQILKFKSHTYLGEGHPVERKVVLSVKVDDLKLSNTERHKFLLLAGPRYHVDTDELILSSEKFPHRKQNKKYVRDTLDALLKESKNTNDTFEDIPLDLPQPKKKLQFPKEWARPQQQPQQQE
;
A
#
# COMPACT_ATOMS: atom_id res chain seq x y z
N MET A 1 3.84 27.81 29.09
CA MET A 1 4.70 28.32 28.00
C MET A 1 4.17 27.79 26.67
N ALA A 2 3.25 28.52 26.05
CA ALA A 2 2.71 28.22 24.74
C ALA A 2 3.12 29.38 23.81
N ALA A 3 4.13 29.17 22.98
CA ALA A 3 4.45 30.08 21.90
C ALA A 3 3.48 29.78 20.75
N ARG A 4 2.43 30.61 20.64
CA ARG A 4 1.61 30.71 19.43
C ARG A 4 2.49 31.34 18.34
N LEU A 5 2.95 30.56 17.38
CA LEU A 5 3.51 31.10 16.15
C LEU A 5 2.35 31.45 15.21
N SER A 6 1.99 32.73 15.23
CA SER A 6 1.10 33.34 14.26
C SER A 6 1.78 33.39 12.89
N PHE A 7 1.25 32.65 11.93
CA PHE A 7 1.55 32.85 10.51
C PHE A 7 0.94 34.18 10.06
N GLN A 8 1.77 35.15 9.69
CA GLN A 8 1.31 36.35 9.01
C GLN A 8 1.31 36.13 7.49
N PRO A 9 0.26 36.57 6.77
CA PRO A 9 0.27 36.55 5.31
C PRO A 9 1.18 37.68 4.80
N LEU A 10 2.10 37.35 3.90
CA LEU A 10 2.85 38.34 3.13
C LEU A 10 1.87 39.06 2.19
N THR A 11 1.48 40.28 2.57
CA THR A 11 0.77 41.20 1.70
C THR A 11 1.74 41.73 0.66
N ILE A 12 1.62 41.24 -0.58
CA ILE A 12 2.35 41.78 -1.73
C ILE A 12 1.68 43.09 -2.10
N VAL A 13 2.22 44.21 -1.60
CA VAL A 13 1.88 45.54 -2.09
C VAL A 13 2.46 45.68 -3.49
N GLN A 14 1.62 45.52 -4.52
CA GLN A 14 1.99 45.92 -5.88
C GLN A 14 2.10 47.45 -5.94
N LYS A 15 3.30 47.98 -5.70
CA LYS A 15 3.64 49.34 -6.10
C LYS A 15 3.70 49.38 -7.62
N ARG A 16 2.62 49.82 -8.27
CA ARG A 16 2.65 50.23 -9.67
C ARG A 16 3.46 51.53 -9.77
N ALA A 17 4.75 51.41 -10.08
CA ALA A 17 5.56 52.56 -10.44
C ALA A 17 5.16 53.00 -11.85
N PHE A 18 4.52 54.16 -11.97
CA PHE A 18 4.36 54.85 -13.24
C PHE A 18 5.71 55.48 -13.60
N ALA A 19 6.40 54.91 -14.59
CA ALA A 19 7.62 55.49 -15.13
C ALA A 19 7.25 56.56 -16.17
N SER A 20 7.47 57.83 -15.85
CA SER A 20 7.38 58.95 -16.80
C SER A 20 8.75 59.18 -17.44
N THR A 21 9.21 58.26 -18.29
CA THR A 21 10.36 58.54 -19.16
C THR A 21 9.87 59.24 -20.43
N THR A 22 10.50 60.36 -20.75
CA THR A 22 10.19 61.17 -21.92
C THR A 22 10.46 60.39 -23.21
N ILE A 23 9.54 60.43 -24.17
CA ILE A 23 9.65 59.74 -25.48
C ILE A 23 10.92 60.17 -26.25
N ALA A 24 11.51 61.33 -25.94
CA ALA A 24 12.78 61.78 -26.50
C ALA A 24 14.00 60.92 -26.07
N LEU A 25 13.93 60.25 -24.91
CA LEU A 25 14.94 59.28 -24.45
C LEU A 25 14.60 57.84 -24.83
N ALA A 26 13.40 57.58 -25.37
CA ALA A 26 13.16 56.41 -26.20
C ALA A 26 13.88 56.65 -27.54
N GLY A 27 15.22 56.69 -27.49
CA GLY A 27 16.04 56.69 -28.67
C GLY A 27 15.50 55.61 -29.59
N ARG A 28 15.33 55.92 -30.88
CA ARG A 28 15.04 54.94 -31.93
C ARG A 28 15.81 53.68 -31.53
N GLN A 29 15.11 52.57 -31.26
CA GLN A 29 15.78 51.28 -31.13
C GLN A 29 16.34 50.98 -32.53
N GLY A 30 17.47 51.62 -32.84
CA GLY A 30 18.21 51.47 -34.06
C GLY A 30 18.76 50.07 -34.02
N GLY A 31 18.03 49.16 -34.66
CA GLY A 31 18.48 47.85 -35.11
C GLY A 31 19.51 47.18 -34.21
N ARG A 32 19.22 47.00 -32.93
CA ARG A 32 19.98 46.10 -32.06
C ARG A 32 19.03 45.19 -31.30
N PHE A 33 18.11 44.56 -32.02
CA PHE A 33 17.85 43.16 -31.72
C PHE A 33 19.23 42.51 -31.71
N ARG A 34 19.73 42.07 -30.54
CA ARG A 34 20.88 41.17 -30.51
C ARG A 34 20.52 40.07 -31.48
N ARG A 35 21.13 40.07 -32.67
CA ARG A 35 20.91 39.01 -33.65
C ARG A 35 21.24 37.74 -32.87
N PRO A 36 20.28 36.81 -32.69
CA PRO A 36 20.57 35.59 -31.96
C PRO A 36 21.83 35.00 -32.60
N GLU A 37 22.78 34.57 -31.76
CA GLU A 37 24.03 34.01 -32.27
C GLU A 37 23.66 32.93 -33.30
N LYS A 38 24.13 33.10 -34.54
CA LYS A 38 23.79 32.22 -35.66
C LYS A 38 24.36 30.81 -35.51
N LYS A 39 24.93 30.48 -34.35
CA LYS A 39 25.55 29.19 -34.05
C LYS A 39 24.60 28.00 -34.23
N TYR A 40 23.29 28.24 -34.07
CA TYR A 40 22.24 27.23 -34.25
C TYR A 40 21.42 27.45 -35.52
N ASP A 41 21.85 28.35 -36.40
CA ASP A 41 21.25 28.58 -37.71
C ASP A 41 21.64 27.42 -38.65
N VAL A 42 20.69 26.89 -39.43
CA VAL A 42 20.89 25.65 -40.22
C VAL A 42 22.07 25.79 -41.19
N ASP A 43 22.25 26.98 -41.75
CA ASP A 43 23.34 27.30 -42.69
C ASP A 43 24.73 27.34 -42.03
N HIS A 44 24.80 27.48 -40.70
CA HIS A 44 26.05 27.61 -39.94
C HIS A 44 26.32 26.40 -39.02
N MET A 45 25.45 25.38 -39.05
CA MET A 45 25.69 24.13 -38.32
C MET A 45 26.71 23.26 -39.07
N GLU A 46 27.50 22.51 -38.31
CA GLU A 46 28.41 21.52 -38.89
C GLU A 46 27.60 20.43 -39.61
N GLN A 47 28.12 19.95 -40.73
CA GLN A 47 27.49 18.86 -41.46
C GLN A 47 27.56 17.58 -40.62
N PHE A 48 26.43 16.88 -40.51
CA PHE A 48 26.33 15.64 -39.75
C PHE A 48 27.19 14.53 -40.37
N GLN A 49 28.12 13.98 -39.59
CA GLN A 49 29.08 12.98 -40.08
C GLN A 49 28.63 11.53 -39.85
N PHE A 50 27.36 11.30 -39.49
CA PHE A 50 26.83 9.98 -39.12
C PHE A 50 27.53 9.35 -37.90
N ASP A 51 28.01 10.20 -37.00
CA ASP A 51 28.78 9.86 -35.80
C ASP A 51 27.94 9.76 -34.51
N ASP A 52 26.67 10.17 -34.56
CA ASP A 52 25.73 10.09 -33.43
C ASP A 52 24.37 9.50 -33.82
N GLN A 53 23.56 9.11 -32.83
CA GLN A 53 22.19 8.66 -33.02
C GLN A 53 21.18 9.76 -32.70
N THR A 54 19.94 9.55 -33.16
CA THR A 54 18.82 10.40 -32.76
C THR A 54 18.51 10.22 -31.26
N THR A 55 17.75 11.14 -30.67
CA THR A 55 17.31 11.03 -29.26
C THR A 55 16.65 9.69 -28.97
N MET A 56 15.82 9.17 -29.89
CA MET A 56 15.20 7.85 -29.77
C MET A 56 16.23 6.71 -29.74
N GLY A 57 17.32 6.85 -30.52
CA GLY A 57 18.43 5.88 -30.51
C GLY A 57 19.18 5.88 -29.18
N HIS A 58 19.42 7.06 -28.60
CA HIS A 58 20.01 7.18 -27.26
C HIS A 58 19.12 6.59 -26.17
N ASP A 59 17.81 6.85 -26.20
CA ASP A 59 16.86 6.25 -25.27
C ASP A 59 16.87 4.72 -25.34
N LEU A 60 16.97 4.17 -26.56
CA LEU A 60 17.13 2.73 -26.77
C LEU A 60 18.43 2.21 -26.15
N PHE A 61 19.54 2.93 -26.32
CA PHE A 61 20.81 2.55 -25.71
C PHE A 61 20.78 2.62 -24.18
N GLU A 62 20.12 3.61 -23.59
CA GLU A 62 19.95 3.69 -22.13
C GLU A 62 19.09 2.54 -21.60
N ASN A 63 18.04 2.15 -22.32
CA ASN A 63 17.26 0.96 -21.99
C ASN A 63 18.13 -0.30 -22.01
N ILE A 64 18.95 -0.46 -23.05
CA ILE A 64 19.89 -1.60 -23.16
C ILE A 64 20.89 -1.59 -21.99
N ARG A 65 21.46 -0.43 -21.64
CA ARG A 65 22.39 -0.27 -20.50
C ARG A 65 21.72 -0.66 -19.19
N THR A 66 20.50 -0.20 -18.97
CA THR A 66 19.67 -0.51 -17.81
C THR A 66 19.41 -2.01 -17.70
N VAL A 67 18.98 -2.66 -18.79
CA VAL A 67 18.76 -4.12 -18.83
C VAL A 67 20.05 -4.88 -18.50
N ARG A 68 21.18 -4.49 -19.11
CA ARG A 68 22.48 -5.10 -18.83
C ARG A 68 22.92 -4.93 -17.39
N GLN A 69 22.61 -3.78 -16.77
CA GLN A 69 22.85 -3.55 -15.36
C GLN A 69 22.06 -4.53 -14.50
N TYR A 70 20.77 -4.74 -14.77
CA TYR A 70 19.97 -5.73 -14.03
C TYR A 70 20.45 -7.16 -14.24
N LEU A 71 20.83 -7.55 -15.47
CA LEU A 71 21.40 -8.87 -15.73
C LEU A 71 22.67 -9.11 -14.91
N ARG A 72 23.56 -8.11 -14.83
CA ARG A 72 24.76 -8.17 -14.00
C ARG A 72 24.42 -8.34 -12.52
N LYS A 73 23.40 -7.64 -12.00
CA LYS A 73 22.93 -7.81 -10.62
C LYS A 73 22.39 -9.23 -10.39
N THR A 74 21.63 -9.77 -11.35
CA THR A 74 21.12 -11.13 -11.28
C THR A 74 22.24 -12.17 -11.20
N GLU A 75 23.30 -11.99 -11.97
CA GLU A 75 24.42 -12.95 -12.00
C GLU A 75 25.32 -12.84 -10.78
N TYR A 76 25.69 -11.61 -10.36
CA TYR A 76 26.73 -11.43 -9.34
C TYR A 76 26.22 -11.02 -7.95
N GLU A 77 25.04 -10.41 -7.85
CA GLU A 77 24.49 -9.93 -6.58
C GLU A 77 23.44 -10.88 -5.99
N LEU A 78 22.49 -11.37 -6.80
CA LEU A 78 21.42 -12.25 -6.30
C LEU A 78 21.94 -13.55 -5.65
N PRO A 79 22.97 -14.26 -6.18
CA PRO A 79 23.48 -15.45 -5.51
C PRO A 79 24.07 -15.15 -4.13
N LYS A 80 24.58 -13.93 -3.92
CA LYS A 80 25.08 -13.49 -2.60
C LYS A 80 23.95 -13.32 -1.60
N LEU A 81 22.72 -13.02 -2.03
CA LEU A 81 21.55 -12.92 -1.14
C LEU A 81 21.17 -14.27 -0.51
N LYS A 82 21.58 -15.39 -1.13
CA LYS A 82 21.32 -16.74 -0.59
C LYS A 82 21.92 -16.93 0.80
N SER A 83 23.04 -16.28 1.13
CA SER A 83 23.65 -16.36 2.47
C SER A 83 22.78 -15.74 3.57
N PHE A 84 21.88 -14.81 3.22
CA PHE A 84 20.97 -14.15 4.15
C PHE A 84 19.56 -14.77 4.18
N ALA A 85 19.32 -15.79 3.35
CA ALA A 85 18.04 -16.47 3.30
C ALA A 85 17.77 -17.24 4.60
N LYS A 86 16.57 -17.06 5.16
CA LYS A 86 16.10 -17.81 6.32
C LYS A 86 15.00 -18.79 5.86
N PRO A 87 15.04 -20.07 6.25
CA PRO A 87 13.99 -21.01 5.89
C PRO A 87 12.67 -20.60 6.54
N PHE A 88 11.56 -20.88 5.85
CA PHE A 88 10.23 -20.66 6.40
C PHE A 88 9.95 -21.67 7.51
N VAL A 89 9.64 -21.17 8.71
CA VAL A 89 9.18 -21.98 9.84
C VAL A 89 7.68 -21.71 9.99
N PRO A 90 6.81 -22.74 9.88
CA PRO A 90 5.38 -22.56 10.06
C PRO A 90 5.07 -22.11 11.50
N PRO A 91 4.00 -21.33 11.71
CA PRO A 91 3.60 -20.91 13.04
C PRO A 91 3.18 -22.11 13.90
N THR A 92 3.54 -22.08 15.18
CA THR A 92 3.13 -23.08 16.18
C THR A 92 1.64 -22.95 16.49
N SER A 93 1.02 -23.98 17.09
CA SER A 93 -0.37 -23.97 17.55
C SER A 93 -0.72 -22.78 18.45
N ASP A 94 0.26 -22.26 19.21
CA ASP A 94 0.06 -21.16 20.15
C ASP A 94 0.03 -19.79 19.44
N GLN A 95 0.54 -19.71 18.21
CA GLN A 95 0.62 -18.48 17.42
C GLN A 95 -0.65 -18.29 16.58
N ILE A 96 -1.75 -18.03 17.28
CA ILE A 96 -3.10 -17.97 16.69
C ILE A 96 -3.37 -16.61 16.00
N LEU A 97 -2.75 -15.55 16.49
CA LEU A 97 -3.03 -14.17 16.05
C LEU A 97 -2.38 -13.84 14.70
N LYS A 98 -3.17 -13.39 13.72
CA LYS A 98 -2.67 -12.91 12.43
C LYS A 98 -2.74 -11.39 12.38
N PHE A 99 -1.61 -10.73 12.22
CA PHE A 99 -1.54 -9.28 12.04
C PHE A 99 -1.23 -8.93 10.58
N LYS A 100 -2.06 -8.07 9.97
CA LYS A 100 -1.83 -7.50 8.65
C LYS A 100 -1.52 -6.01 8.76
N SER A 101 -0.44 -5.59 8.10
CA SER A 101 0.00 -4.20 7.99
C SER A 101 0.34 -3.87 6.53
N HIS A 102 0.11 -2.63 6.13
CA HIS A 102 0.48 -2.12 4.82
C HIS A 102 1.76 -1.27 4.93
N THR A 103 2.55 -1.24 3.85
CA THR A 103 3.76 -0.41 3.70
C THR A 103 3.82 0.05 2.24
N TYR A 104 4.01 1.34 1.99
CA TYR A 104 3.97 1.96 0.65
C TYR A 104 5.37 2.35 0.13
N LEU A 105 6.42 1.65 0.59
CA LEU A 105 7.81 1.70 0.11
C LEU A 105 8.26 3.03 -0.54
N GLY A 106 8.56 4.03 0.29
CA GLY A 106 9.08 5.34 -0.16
C GLY A 106 8.04 6.47 -0.09
N GLU A 107 6.76 6.13 -0.04
CA GLU A 107 5.67 7.11 0.11
C GLU A 107 5.08 7.08 1.52
N GLY A 108 4.87 8.27 2.10
CA GLY A 108 4.17 8.42 3.37
C GLY A 108 2.65 8.38 3.19
N HIS A 109 2.06 7.18 3.15
CA HIS A 109 0.62 7.03 2.95
C HIS A 109 -0.14 6.98 4.28
N PRO A 110 -1.27 7.71 4.45
CA PRO A 110 -1.99 7.75 5.72
C PRO A 110 -2.50 6.39 6.20
N VAL A 111 -2.80 5.46 5.29
CA VAL A 111 -3.29 4.10 5.63
C VAL A 111 -2.18 3.21 6.21
N GLU A 112 -0.90 3.57 6.07
CA GLU A 112 0.23 2.77 6.59
C GLU A 112 0.14 2.53 8.11
N ARG A 113 -0.47 3.47 8.85
CA ARG A 113 -0.66 3.34 10.30
C ARG A 113 -1.67 2.24 10.69
N LYS A 114 -2.56 1.84 9.77
CA LYS A 114 -3.63 0.87 10.03
C LYS A 114 -3.05 -0.51 10.32
N VAL A 115 -3.58 -1.15 11.35
CA VAL A 115 -3.30 -2.55 11.67
C VAL A 115 -4.61 -3.32 11.72
N VAL A 116 -4.61 -4.50 11.10
CA VAL A 116 -5.73 -5.44 11.16
C VAL A 116 -5.26 -6.70 11.89
N LEU A 117 -6.04 -7.15 12.86
CA LEU A 117 -5.90 -8.42 13.55
C LEU A 117 -7.03 -9.34 13.05
N SER A 118 -6.68 -10.58 12.70
CA SER A 118 -7.64 -11.65 12.46
C SER A 118 -7.31 -12.87 13.30
N VAL A 119 -8.36 -13.46 13.87
CA VAL A 119 -8.28 -14.61 14.80
C VAL A 119 -9.50 -15.49 14.57
N LYS A 120 -9.31 -16.81 14.57
CA LYS A 120 -10.42 -17.75 14.57
C LYS A 120 -10.97 -17.92 15.98
N VAL A 121 -12.29 -17.95 16.11
CA VAL A 121 -12.92 -18.06 17.43
C VAL A 121 -12.72 -19.45 18.02
N ASP A 122 -12.77 -20.50 17.20
CA ASP A 122 -12.47 -21.88 17.61
C ASP A 122 -11.08 -22.04 18.25
N ASP A 123 -10.06 -21.33 17.73
CA ASP A 123 -8.69 -21.44 18.23
C ASP A 123 -8.53 -20.83 19.64
N LEU A 124 -9.44 -19.95 20.08
CA LEU A 124 -9.42 -19.33 21.41
C LEU A 124 -9.80 -20.28 22.55
N LYS A 125 -10.32 -21.49 22.24
CA LYS A 125 -10.68 -22.55 23.20
C LYS A 125 -11.57 -22.05 24.35
N LEU A 126 -12.59 -21.27 24.02
CA LEU A 126 -13.59 -20.78 24.98
C LEU A 126 -14.66 -21.85 25.27
N SER A 127 -15.25 -21.80 26.47
CA SER A 127 -16.45 -22.59 26.78
C SER A 127 -17.63 -22.16 25.88
N ASN A 128 -18.66 -23.00 25.71
CA ASN A 128 -19.82 -22.65 24.88
C ASN A 128 -20.54 -21.38 25.39
N THR A 129 -20.66 -21.21 26.71
CA THR A 129 -21.26 -20.02 27.34
C THR A 129 -20.39 -18.77 27.12
N GLU A 130 -19.07 -18.91 27.32
CA GLU A 130 -18.10 -17.84 27.08
C GLU A 130 -18.05 -17.44 25.60
N ARG A 131 -18.12 -18.43 24.69
CA ARG A 131 -18.15 -18.23 23.25
C ARG A 131 -19.41 -17.47 22.83
N HIS A 132 -20.56 -17.87 23.36
CA HIS A 132 -21.83 -17.17 23.10
C HIS A 132 -21.73 -15.68 23.47
N LYS A 133 -21.30 -15.40 24.70
CA LYS A 133 -21.04 -14.04 25.19
C LYS A 133 -20.02 -13.29 24.34
N PHE A 134 -18.91 -13.94 23.98
CA PHE A 134 -17.86 -13.36 23.15
C PHE A 134 -18.39 -12.93 21.78
N LEU A 135 -19.22 -13.76 21.15
CA LEU A 135 -19.82 -13.46 19.85
C LEU A 135 -20.83 -12.30 19.94
N LEU A 136 -21.63 -12.23 21.00
CA LEU A 136 -22.51 -11.10 21.27
C LEU A 136 -21.72 -9.78 21.41
N LEU A 137 -20.61 -9.80 22.17
CA LEU A 137 -19.75 -8.62 22.35
C LEU A 137 -19.00 -8.22 21.06
N ALA A 138 -18.62 -9.20 20.24
CA ALA A 138 -17.95 -8.96 18.96
C ALA A 138 -18.88 -8.30 17.93
N GLY A 139 -20.17 -8.67 17.95
CA GLY A 139 -21.20 -8.16 17.04
C GLY A 139 -20.81 -8.33 15.57
N PRO A 140 -20.85 -7.25 14.74
CA PRO A 140 -20.65 -7.34 13.29
C PRO A 140 -19.22 -7.66 12.86
N ARG A 141 -18.27 -7.73 13.81
CA ARG A 141 -16.86 -7.99 13.54
C ARG A 141 -16.55 -9.47 13.36
N TYR A 142 -17.50 -10.33 13.74
CA TYR A 142 -17.43 -11.77 13.56
C TYR A 142 -17.97 -12.17 12.18
N HIS A 143 -17.21 -13.00 11.47
CA HIS A 143 -17.61 -13.56 10.19
C HIS A 143 -18.01 -15.04 10.32
N VAL A 144 -19.30 -15.32 10.08
CA VAL A 144 -19.91 -16.65 10.22
C VAL A 144 -19.31 -17.67 9.24
N ASP A 145 -19.03 -17.26 8.00
CA ASP A 145 -18.55 -18.17 6.95
C ASP A 145 -17.13 -18.71 7.21
N THR A 146 -16.30 -17.94 7.92
CA THR A 146 -14.88 -18.25 8.15
C THR A 146 -14.55 -18.52 9.62
N ASP A 147 -15.51 -18.31 10.52
CA ASP A 147 -15.33 -18.30 11.98
C ASP A 147 -14.21 -17.34 12.43
N GLU A 148 -14.02 -16.21 11.74
CA GLU A 148 -12.95 -15.25 12.02
C GLU A 148 -13.49 -13.95 12.62
N LEU A 149 -12.88 -13.51 13.72
CA LEU A 149 -13.02 -12.18 14.27
C LEU A 149 -11.98 -11.25 13.63
N ILE A 150 -12.43 -10.15 13.04
CA ILE A 150 -11.56 -9.15 12.42
C ILE A 150 -11.66 -7.82 13.18
N LEU A 151 -10.54 -7.42 13.78
CA LEU A 151 -10.39 -6.13 14.46
C LEU A 151 -9.41 -5.26 13.68
N SER A 152 -9.69 -3.97 13.53
CA SER A 152 -8.75 -3.04 12.94
C SER A 152 -8.71 -1.72 13.68
N SER A 153 -7.56 -1.05 13.64
CA SER A 153 -7.39 0.29 14.20
C SER A 153 -6.45 1.12 13.35
N GLU A 154 -6.84 2.38 13.18
CA GLU A 154 -6.08 3.45 12.54
C GLU A 154 -6.11 4.75 13.37
N LYS A 155 -6.53 4.64 14.63
CA LYS A 155 -6.77 5.76 15.56
C LYS A 155 -5.48 6.50 15.93
N PHE A 156 -4.38 5.77 16.05
CA PHE A 156 -3.10 6.32 16.51
C PHE A 156 -2.17 6.62 15.33
N PRO A 157 -1.26 7.60 15.46
CA PRO A 157 -0.29 7.94 14.42
C PRO A 157 0.66 6.79 14.08
N HIS A 158 1.08 6.02 15.09
CA HIS A 158 2.08 4.98 14.90
C HIS A 158 1.45 3.59 14.80
N ARG A 159 1.91 2.80 13.82
CA ARG A 159 1.51 1.40 13.63
C ARG A 159 1.67 0.54 14.88
N LYS A 160 2.74 0.75 15.66
CA LYS A 160 2.99 0.03 16.92
C LYS A 160 1.90 0.30 17.96
N GLN A 161 1.41 1.54 18.04
CA GLN A 161 0.34 1.93 18.96
C GLN A 161 -1.00 1.29 18.52
N ASN A 162 -1.30 1.32 17.22
CA ASN A 162 -2.50 0.65 16.69
C ASN A 162 -2.46 -0.87 16.92
N LYS A 163 -1.30 -1.52 16.74
CA LYS A 163 -1.13 -2.95 17.05
C LYS A 163 -1.39 -3.24 18.52
N LYS A 164 -0.83 -2.43 19.43
CA LYS A 164 -1.06 -2.57 20.87
C LYS A 164 -2.53 -2.40 21.20
N TYR A 165 -3.17 -1.36 20.69
CA TYR A 165 -4.58 -1.11 20.93
C TYR A 165 -5.47 -2.28 20.51
N VAL A 166 -5.25 -2.84 19.32
CA VAL A 166 -6.06 -3.97 18.84
C VAL A 166 -5.84 -5.23 19.70
N ARG A 167 -4.62 -5.43 20.20
CA ARG A 167 -4.34 -6.48 21.19
C ARG A 167 -5.08 -6.22 22.50
N ASP A 168 -4.95 -5.03 23.07
CA ASP A 168 -5.58 -4.65 24.34
C ASP A 168 -7.11 -4.78 24.25
N THR A 169 -7.71 -4.46 23.08
CA THR A 169 -9.16 -4.66 22.85
C THR A 169 -9.55 -6.13 22.79
N LEU A 170 -8.72 -7.00 22.22
CA LEU A 170 -8.97 -8.44 22.21
C LEU A 170 -8.87 -8.99 23.64
N ASP A 171 -7.83 -8.61 24.37
CA ASP A 171 -7.63 -9.03 25.76
C ASP A 171 -8.80 -8.57 26.65
N ALA A 172 -9.33 -7.36 26.43
CA ALA A 172 -10.55 -6.88 27.08
C ALA A 172 -11.79 -7.71 26.72
N LEU A 173 -11.99 -8.05 25.45
CA LEU A 173 -13.09 -8.91 25.01
C LEU A 173 -13.02 -10.31 25.64
N LEU A 174 -11.82 -10.91 25.72
CA LEU A 174 -11.61 -12.20 26.36
C LEU A 174 -11.83 -12.14 27.88
N LYS A 175 -11.44 -11.03 28.52
CA LYS A 175 -11.70 -10.83 29.94
C LYS A 175 -13.20 -10.73 30.18
N GLU A 176 -13.91 -9.91 29.41
CA GLU A 176 -15.36 -9.78 29.52
C GLU A 176 -16.10 -11.09 29.23
N SER A 177 -15.67 -11.87 28.23
CA SER A 177 -16.31 -13.15 27.93
C SER A 177 -16.17 -14.18 29.05
N LYS A 178 -15.08 -14.12 29.83
CA LYS A 178 -14.83 -15.00 30.99
C LYS A 178 -15.40 -14.47 32.31
N ASN A 179 -15.87 -13.23 32.35
CA ASN A 179 -16.51 -12.66 33.54
C ASN A 179 -17.84 -13.37 33.80
N THR A 180 -17.97 -13.99 34.98
CA THR A 180 -19.14 -14.79 35.40
C THR A 180 -20.32 -13.98 35.92
N ASN A 181 -20.20 -12.65 36.03
CA ASN A 181 -21.25 -11.80 36.60
C ASN A 181 -22.54 -11.80 35.74
N ASP A 182 -22.39 -11.86 34.42
CA ASP A 182 -23.48 -11.82 33.44
C ASP A 182 -23.12 -12.73 32.25
N THR A 183 -23.90 -13.77 31.99
CA THR A 183 -23.63 -14.76 30.95
C THR A 183 -24.35 -14.48 29.63
N PHE A 184 -25.28 -13.51 29.60
CA PHE A 184 -26.09 -13.16 28.42
C PHE A 184 -26.78 -14.36 27.75
N GLU A 185 -27.25 -15.34 28.53
CA GLU A 185 -27.96 -16.52 27.99
C GLU A 185 -29.38 -16.19 27.50
N ASP A 186 -29.95 -15.11 27.99
CA ASP A 186 -31.26 -14.58 27.63
C ASP A 186 -31.29 -13.90 26.25
N ILE A 187 -30.14 -13.43 25.76
CA ILE A 187 -30.02 -12.73 24.48
C ILE A 187 -29.70 -13.73 23.37
N PRO A 188 -30.57 -13.92 22.36
CA PRO A 188 -30.26 -14.80 21.25
C PRO A 188 -29.15 -14.21 20.37
N LEU A 189 -28.26 -15.08 19.90
CA LEU A 189 -27.20 -14.69 18.96
C LEU A 189 -27.77 -14.50 17.55
N ASP A 190 -27.90 -13.25 17.12
CA ASP A 190 -28.31 -12.90 15.76
C ASP A 190 -27.11 -12.94 14.80
N LEU A 191 -26.97 -14.06 14.08
CA LEU A 191 -25.95 -14.23 13.04
C LEU A 191 -26.60 -14.26 11.65
N PRO A 192 -25.99 -13.61 10.65
CA PRO A 192 -26.42 -13.79 9.27
C PRO A 192 -26.25 -15.26 8.86
N GLN A 193 -27.18 -15.75 8.03
CA GLN A 193 -27.09 -17.11 7.51
C GLN A 193 -25.79 -17.29 6.69
N PRO A 194 -25.05 -18.40 6.90
CA PRO A 194 -23.83 -18.66 6.16
C PRO A 194 -24.14 -18.85 4.67
N LYS A 195 -23.23 -18.40 3.82
CA LYS A 195 -23.38 -18.50 2.38
C LYS A 195 -23.32 -19.96 1.94
N LYS A 196 -24.41 -20.45 1.36
CA LYS A 196 -24.47 -21.80 0.78
C LYS A 196 -23.55 -21.88 -0.43
N LYS A 197 -22.52 -22.72 -0.37
CA LYS A 197 -21.64 -23.02 -1.50
C LYS A 197 -22.28 -24.08 -2.37
N LEU A 198 -22.77 -23.67 -3.54
CA LEU A 198 -23.28 -24.61 -4.55
C LEU A 198 -22.10 -25.42 -5.10
N GLN A 199 -22.21 -26.74 -5.06
CA GLN A 199 -21.24 -27.66 -5.66
C GLN A 199 -21.78 -28.18 -6.98
N PHE A 200 -20.87 -28.43 -7.92
CA PHE A 200 -21.25 -29.07 -9.16
C PHE A 200 -21.82 -30.47 -8.88
N PRO A 201 -23.05 -30.79 -9.35
CA PRO A 201 -23.62 -32.12 -9.17
C PRO A 201 -22.72 -33.18 -9.77
N LYS A 202 -22.34 -34.17 -8.96
CA LYS A 202 -21.48 -35.29 -9.42
C LYS A 202 -22.13 -36.06 -10.57
N GLU A 203 -23.45 -36.13 -10.60
CA GLU A 203 -24.24 -36.80 -11.64
C GLU A 203 -24.04 -36.19 -13.04
N TRP A 204 -23.69 -34.91 -13.13
CA TRP A 204 -23.42 -34.23 -14.41
C TRP A 204 -21.97 -34.37 -14.85
N ALA A 205 -21.10 -34.95 -14.02
CA ALA A 205 -19.72 -35.22 -14.40
C ALA A 205 -19.74 -36.31 -15.47
N ARG A 206 -19.34 -35.98 -16.70
CA ARG A 206 -19.15 -36.96 -17.77
C ARG A 206 -17.75 -37.57 -17.62
N PRO A 207 -17.61 -38.81 -17.11
CA PRO A 207 -16.30 -39.44 -17.06
C PRO A 207 -15.79 -39.63 -18.49
N GLN A 208 -14.51 -39.31 -18.74
CA GLN A 208 -13.89 -39.64 -20.02
C GLN A 208 -13.84 -41.17 -20.14
N GLN A 209 -14.36 -41.71 -21.24
CA GLN A 209 -14.16 -43.11 -21.58
C GLN A 209 -12.67 -43.31 -21.82
N GLN A 210 -12.03 -44.16 -21.02
CA GLN A 210 -10.62 -44.52 -21.24
C GLN A 210 -10.53 -45.16 -22.64
N PRO A 211 -9.61 -44.73 -23.52
CA PRO A 211 -9.45 -45.36 -24.82
C PRO A 211 -9.13 -46.84 -24.58
N GLN A 212 -9.97 -47.72 -25.13
CA GLN A 212 -9.73 -49.16 -25.16
C GLN A 212 -8.35 -49.36 -25.78
N GLN A 213 -7.42 -49.91 -25.01
CA GLN A 213 -6.11 -50.30 -25.51
C GLN A 213 -6.36 -51.31 -26.62
N GLN A 214 -6.07 -50.92 -27.86
CA GLN A 214 -6.13 -51.83 -28.99
C GLN A 214 -4.97 -52.81 -28.83
N GLU A 215 -5.30 -54.08 -28.62
CA GLU A 215 -4.36 -55.22 -28.64
C GLU A 215 -3.76 -55.44 -30.03
#